data_AF-A0A837HJE4-F1
#
_entry.id   AF-A0A837HJE4-F1
#
_cell.length_a   1.000
_cell.length_b   1.000
_cell.length_c   1.000
_cell.angle_alpha   90.00
_cell.angle_beta   90.00
_cell.angle_gamma   90.00
#
_symmetry.space_group_name_H-M   'P 1'
#
loop_
_entity.id
_entity.type
_entity.pdbx_description
1 polymer ?
#
loop_
_entity_poly.entity_id
_entity_poly.type
_entity_poly.pdbx_seq_one_letter_code
_entity_poly.pdbx_strand_id
1 'polypeptide(L)'
;MDKPIILLKGKYSEETLAELKKKNRVWKTIDIYKNQLGEVFQITHPRLLYSSDYDKEKENFVKAKLGKNPSLKGNWIYFPWSGFLIHTVGQKDYLTLRTNRNRNLITKKEQEKLYDFCVGIAGLSIGNMIAVSLAYQGFSTFKLAELDTLETTNLNRIRTGIGSLGMRKIDITAQQIYEIDPHAKLYLFNRGLKKNNFKN
;
A
#
# COMPACT_ATOMS: atom_id res chain seq x y z
N MET A 1 -2.23 -4.00 16.67
CA MET A 1 -1.57 -4.41 15.42
C MET A 1 -0.74 -3.25 14.94
N ASP A 2 0.51 -3.53 14.60
CA ASP A 2 1.47 -2.52 14.18
C ASP A 2 1.15 -2.02 12.78
N LYS A 3 1.38 -0.72 12.54
CA LYS A 3 1.25 -0.10 11.23
C LYS A 3 2.58 -0.19 10.48
N PRO A 4 2.60 -0.06 9.14
CA PRO A 4 3.85 0.13 8.41
C PRO A 4 4.62 1.34 8.94
N ILE A 5 5.94 1.21 9.04
CA ILE A 5 6.83 2.35 9.33
C ILE A 5 7.27 2.92 7.99
N ILE A 6 6.96 4.19 7.73
CA ILE A 6 7.22 4.83 6.44
C ILE A 6 8.22 5.98 6.62
N LEU A 7 9.37 5.87 5.97
CA LEU A 7 10.30 6.98 5.80
C LEU A 7 9.95 7.70 4.49
N LEU A 8 9.32 8.86 4.63
CA LEU A 8 8.87 9.68 3.50
C LEU A 8 10.03 10.46 2.89
N LYS A 9 10.10 10.51 1.56
CA LYS A 9 11.09 11.30 0.82
C LYS A 9 11.31 12.69 1.45
N GLY A 10 12.57 13.01 1.76
CA GLY A 10 12.95 14.31 2.33
C GLY A 10 12.66 14.46 3.82
N LYS A 11 12.23 13.39 4.51
CA LYS A 11 11.99 13.33 5.96
C LYS A 11 12.87 12.30 6.68
N TYR A 12 13.88 11.77 6.01
CA TYR A 12 14.84 10.82 6.59
C TYR A 12 16.25 11.06 6.03
N SER A 13 17.25 10.62 6.78
CA SER A 13 18.66 10.59 6.40
C SER A 13 19.17 9.15 6.26
N GLU A 14 20.43 8.98 5.86
CA GLU A 14 21.06 7.64 5.81
C GLU A 14 21.13 7.00 7.19
N GLU A 15 21.41 7.80 8.23
CA GLU A 15 21.43 7.37 9.62
C GLU A 15 20.05 6.89 10.06
N THR A 16 18.98 7.62 9.71
CA THR A 16 17.59 7.23 10.03
C THR A 16 17.26 5.86 9.40
N LEU A 17 17.64 5.66 8.14
CA LEU A 17 17.41 4.39 7.44
C LEU A 17 18.25 3.24 8.04
N ALA A 18 19.51 3.51 8.39
CA ALA A 18 20.39 2.54 9.04
C ALA A 18 19.86 2.16 10.43
N GLU A 19 19.38 3.14 11.19
CA GLU A 19 18.77 2.93 12.51
C GLU A 19 17.50 2.08 12.40
N LEU A 20 16.63 2.34 11.42
CA LEU A 20 15.45 1.51 11.17
C LEU A 20 15.84 0.05 10.92
N LYS A 21 16.87 -0.19 10.09
CA LYS A 21 17.38 -1.54 9.80
C LYS A 21 17.98 -2.22 11.03
N LYS A 22 18.61 -1.45 11.93
CA LYS A 22 19.22 -1.98 13.16
C LYS A 22 18.17 -2.29 14.24
N LYS A 23 17.17 -1.43 14.40
CA LYS A 23 16.13 -1.55 15.44
C LYS A 23 15.08 -2.61 15.12
N ASN A 24 14.87 -2.91 13.85
CA ASN A 24 13.83 -3.82 13.40
C ASN A 24 14.42 -5.06 12.75
N ARG A 25 13.73 -6.20 12.89
CA ARG A 25 14.10 -7.43 12.19
C ARG A 25 13.72 -7.31 10.71
N VAL A 26 14.64 -6.78 9.90
CA VAL A 26 14.49 -6.76 8.44
C VAL A 26 14.86 -8.14 7.90
N TRP A 27 13.87 -8.87 7.44
CA TRP A 27 14.04 -10.18 6.83
C TRP A 27 14.47 -10.08 5.37
N LYS A 28 13.89 -9.13 4.61
CA LYS A 28 14.19 -8.93 3.20
C LYS A 28 14.10 -7.45 2.84
N THR A 29 15.10 -6.96 2.12
CA THR A 29 15.05 -5.63 1.50
C THR A 29 14.71 -5.77 0.01
N ILE A 30 13.75 -4.99 -0.47
CA ILE A 30 13.30 -4.97 -1.87
C ILE A 30 13.41 -3.53 -2.38
N ASP A 31 14.34 -3.26 -3.28
CA ASP A 31 14.47 -1.95 -3.92
C ASP A 31 13.92 -1.99 -5.34
N ILE A 32 12.78 -1.34 -5.55
CA ILE A 32 12.10 -1.25 -6.84
C ILE A 32 11.89 0.20 -7.31
N TYR A 33 12.47 1.18 -6.60
CA TYR A 33 12.25 2.60 -6.88
C TYR A 33 12.65 2.95 -8.33
N LYS A 34 13.83 2.49 -8.78
CA LYS A 34 14.30 2.73 -10.16
C LYS A 34 13.35 2.13 -11.21
N ASN A 35 12.89 0.91 -11.00
CA ASN A 35 12.01 0.21 -11.94
C ASN A 35 10.67 0.94 -12.06
N GLN A 36 10.09 1.31 -10.92
CA GLN A 36 8.85 2.06 -10.85
C GLN A 36 8.95 3.45 -11.49
N LEU A 37 10.08 4.15 -11.40
CA LEU A 37 10.27 5.42 -12.13
C LEU A 37 10.14 5.22 -13.64
N GLY A 38 10.63 4.08 -14.17
CA GLY A 38 10.46 3.72 -15.57
C GLY A 38 8.98 3.47 -15.94
N GLU A 39 8.22 2.82 -15.07
CA GLU A 39 6.77 2.61 -15.25
C GLU A 39 5.99 3.93 -15.15
N VAL A 40 6.37 4.83 -14.22
CA VAL A 40 5.80 6.17 -14.11
C VAL A 40 6.04 6.97 -15.39
N PHE A 41 7.26 6.92 -15.95
CA PHE A 41 7.56 7.57 -17.22
C PHE A 41 6.63 7.08 -18.33
N GLN A 42 6.47 5.77 -18.47
CA GLN A 42 5.62 5.14 -19.47
C GLN A 42 4.16 5.65 -19.40
N ILE A 43 3.63 5.83 -18.18
CA ILE A 43 2.25 6.29 -17.96
C ILE A 43 2.10 7.79 -18.22
N THR A 44 3.11 8.57 -17.84
CA THR A 44 3.05 10.05 -17.88
C THR A 44 3.48 10.62 -19.24
N HIS A 45 4.18 9.85 -20.06
CA HIS A 45 4.64 10.25 -21.39
C HIS A 45 4.12 9.30 -22.49
N PRO A 46 2.80 9.06 -22.59
CA PRO A 46 2.25 8.08 -23.53
C PRO A 46 2.52 8.46 -25.00
N ARG A 47 2.74 9.75 -25.30
CA ARG A 47 3.09 10.24 -26.64
C ARG A 47 4.47 9.79 -27.12
N LEU A 48 5.36 9.43 -26.20
CA LEU A 48 6.70 8.94 -26.54
C LEU A 48 6.70 7.42 -26.73
N LEU A 49 5.61 6.71 -26.40
CA LEU A 49 5.52 5.27 -26.64
C LEU A 49 5.73 5.01 -28.13
N TYR A 50 6.64 4.09 -28.45
CA TYR A 50 7.02 3.71 -29.82
C TYR A 50 7.80 4.78 -30.61
N SER A 51 8.17 5.90 -29.98
CA SER A 51 9.12 6.85 -30.60
C SER A 51 10.56 6.33 -30.51
N SER A 52 11.41 6.73 -31.45
CA SER A 52 12.85 6.44 -31.43
C SER A 52 13.55 7.03 -30.20
N ASP A 53 12.99 8.09 -29.62
CA ASP A 53 13.55 8.77 -28.45
C ASP A 53 13.09 8.18 -27.11
N TYR A 54 12.17 7.19 -27.13
CA TYR A 54 11.54 6.66 -25.91
C TYR A 54 12.55 6.22 -24.84
N ASP A 55 13.52 5.37 -25.22
CA ASP A 55 14.48 4.82 -24.26
C ASP A 55 15.42 5.88 -23.71
N LYS A 56 15.84 6.82 -24.57
CA LYS A 56 16.68 7.96 -24.19
C LYS A 56 15.96 8.88 -23.20
N GLU A 57 14.72 9.26 -23.49
CA GLU A 57 13.93 10.14 -22.63
C GLU A 57 13.55 9.46 -21.30
N LYS A 58 13.25 8.15 -21.34
CA LYS A 58 13.04 7.35 -20.13
C LYS A 58 14.29 7.31 -19.27
N GLU A 59 15.45 7.07 -19.87
CA GLU A 59 16.72 7.02 -19.15
C GLU A 59 17.06 8.38 -18.52
N ASN A 60 16.86 9.48 -19.26
CA ASN A 60 17.03 10.85 -18.78
C ASN A 60 16.11 11.13 -17.59
N PHE A 61 14.83 10.78 -17.68
CA PHE A 61 13.86 10.93 -16.60
C PHE A 61 14.29 10.15 -15.34
N VAL A 62 14.67 8.88 -15.50
CA VAL A 62 15.10 8.02 -14.38
C VAL A 62 16.37 8.57 -13.74
N LYS A 63 17.40 8.92 -14.53
CA LYS A 63 18.66 9.51 -14.03
C LYS A 63 18.40 10.79 -13.23
N ALA A 64 17.55 11.68 -13.75
CA ALA A 64 17.19 12.93 -13.07
C ALA A 64 16.49 12.68 -11.72
N LYS A 65 15.62 11.66 -11.63
CA LYS A 65 14.87 11.34 -10.40
C LYS A 65 15.69 10.59 -9.36
N LEU A 66 16.66 9.78 -9.77
CA LEU A 66 17.62 9.11 -8.88
C LEU A 66 18.58 10.13 -8.25
N GLY A 67 19.14 11.04 -9.06
CA GLY A 67 20.14 12.01 -8.61
C GLY A 67 21.38 11.33 -8.00
N LYS A 68 22.12 12.08 -7.17
CA LYS A 68 23.39 11.60 -6.58
C LYS A 68 23.23 10.49 -5.54
N ASN A 69 22.18 10.56 -4.72
CA ASN A 69 21.92 9.61 -3.61
C ASN A 69 20.56 8.94 -3.78
N PRO A 70 20.44 7.85 -4.57
CA PRO A 70 19.18 7.18 -4.84
C PRO A 70 18.44 6.66 -3.60
N SER A 71 19.19 6.19 -2.59
CA SER A 71 18.65 5.68 -1.31
C SER A 71 17.87 6.73 -0.51
N LEU A 72 18.18 8.02 -0.73
CA LEU A 72 17.50 9.18 -0.12
C LEU A 72 16.40 9.77 -1.01
N LYS A 73 16.08 9.10 -2.11
CA LYS A 73 14.90 9.39 -2.93
C LYS A 73 13.81 8.36 -2.62
N GLY A 74 12.61 8.55 -3.18
CA GLY A 74 11.49 7.66 -2.91
C GLY A 74 11.10 7.58 -1.43
N ASN A 75 10.27 6.59 -1.11
CA ASN A 75 9.88 6.25 0.24
C ASN A 75 10.47 4.88 0.60
N TRP A 76 10.84 4.71 1.86
CA TRP A 76 11.09 3.38 2.45
C TRP A 76 9.91 2.96 3.33
N ILE A 77 9.47 1.73 3.17
CA ILE A 77 8.30 1.18 3.88
C ILE A 77 8.73 -0.13 4.53
N TYR A 78 8.63 -0.19 5.85
CA TYR A 78 8.85 -1.40 6.62
C TYR A 78 7.54 -1.99 7.11
N PHE A 79 7.33 -3.28 6.87
CA PHE A 79 6.19 -4.04 7.35
C PHE A 79 6.60 -4.92 8.54
N PRO A 80 6.21 -4.57 9.79
CA PRO A 80 6.67 -5.28 10.99
C PRO A 80 6.32 -6.77 11.01
N TRP A 81 5.19 -7.16 10.42
CA TRP A 81 4.72 -8.54 10.43
C TRP A 81 5.45 -9.47 9.46
N SER A 82 5.95 -8.96 8.33
CA SER A 82 6.69 -9.74 7.33
C SER A 82 8.20 -9.52 7.40
N GLY A 83 8.64 -8.46 8.07
CA GLY A 83 10.05 -8.03 8.09
C GLY A 83 10.52 -7.48 6.75
N PHE A 84 9.62 -7.18 5.80
CA PHE A 84 9.98 -6.61 4.51
C PHE A 84 10.25 -5.12 4.62
N LEU A 85 11.36 -4.68 4.04
CA LEU A 85 11.73 -3.28 3.87
C LEU A 85 11.74 -2.97 2.36
N ILE A 86 10.83 -2.11 1.91
CA ILE A 86 10.62 -1.82 0.48
C ILE A 86 10.99 -0.37 0.18
N HIS A 87 11.83 -0.16 -0.84
CA HIS A 87 12.09 1.16 -1.43
C HIS A 87 11.25 1.34 -2.69
N THR A 88 10.41 2.38 -2.69
CA THR A 88 9.36 2.60 -3.70
C THR A 88 9.22 4.08 -4.04
N VAL A 89 8.52 4.41 -5.13
CA VAL A 89 8.11 5.78 -5.45
C VAL A 89 7.19 6.35 -4.37
N GLY A 90 7.00 7.69 -4.39
CA GLY A 90 6.12 8.36 -3.44
C GLY A 90 4.64 7.98 -3.61
N GLN A 91 3.83 8.23 -2.58
CA GLN A 91 2.41 7.84 -2.50
C GLN A 91 1.59 8.14 -3.76
N LYS A 92 1.71 9.35 -4.33
CA LYS A 92 0.95 9.75 -5.52
C LYS A 92 1.32 8.94 -6.76
N ASP A 93 2.62 8.73 -6.98
CA ASP A 93 3.13 7.93 -8.09
C ASP A 93 2.77 6.45 -7.89
N TYR A 94 2.86 5.95 -6.66
CA TYR A 94 2.45 4.60 -6.30
C TYR A 94 0.95 4.35 -6.56
N LEU A 95 0.09 5.29 -6.15
CA LEU A 95 -1.35 5.25 -6.44
C LEU A 95 -1.63 5.28 -7.95
N THR A 96 -0.88 6.09 -8.69
CA THR A 96 -0.99 6.17 -10.15
C THR A 96 -0.63 4.82 -10.78
N LEU A 97 0.50 4.23 -10.40
CA LEU A 97 0.96 2.94 -10.92
C LEU A 97 -0.09 1.84 -10.72
N ARG A 98 -0.59 1.69 -9.50
CA ARG A 98 -1.52 0.61 -9.15
C ARG A 98 -2.91 0.74 -9.79
N THR A 99 -3.39 1.96 -10.04
CA THR A 99 -4.72 2.21 -10.63
C THR A 99 -4.68 2.41 -12.14
N ASN A 100 -3.49 2.56 -12.75
CA ASN A 100 -3.33 2.88 -14.16
C ASN A 100 -3.98 1.87 -15.12
N ARG A 101 -4.08 0.59 -14.75
CA ARG A 101 -4.74 -0.44 -15.57
C ARG A 101 -6.27 -0.37 -15.51
N ASN A 102 -6.83 0.31 -14.51
CA ASN A 102 -8.27 0.50 -14.35
C ASN A 102 -8.76 1.84 -14.89
N ARG A 103 -7.86 2.71 -15.37
CA ARG A 103 -8.17 4.11 -15.76
C ARG A 103 -9.24 4.31 -16.83
N ASN A 104 -9.55 3.25 -17.59
CA ASN A 104 -10.59 3.24 -18.63
C ASN A 104 -11.95 2.77 -18.09
N LEU A 105 -11.97 2.13 -16.91
CA LEU A 105 -13.18 1.72 -16.18
C LEU A 105 -13.54 2.72 -15.09
N ILE A 106 -12.52 3.29 -14.44
CA ILE A 106 -12.62 4.30 -13.40
C ILE A 106 -11.83 5.51 -13.89
N THR A 107 -12.51 6.58 -14.27
CA THR A 107 -11.86 7.80 -14.72
C THR A 107 -11.00 8.40 -13.62
N LYS A 108 -10.04 9.25 -13.97
CA LYS A 108 -9.19 9.93 -12.97
C LYS A 108 -10.02 10.68 -11.90
N LYS A 109 -11.09 11.36 -12.32
CA LYS A 109 -12.00 12.10 -11.41
C LYS A 109 -12.75 11.15 -10.49
N GLU A 110 -13.19 10.00 -10.98
CA GLU A 110 -13.80 8.98 -10.13
C GLU A 110 -12.77 8.38 -9.17
N GLN A 111 -11.55 8.11 -9.64
CA GLN A 111 -10.48 7.57 -8.81
C GLN A 111 -10.14 8.49 -7.63
N GLU A 112 -10.14 9.81 -7.85
CA GLU A 112 -9.99 10.81 -6.79
C GLU A 112 -11.15 10.71 -5.76
N LYS A 113 -12.39 10.59 -6.24
CA LYS A 113 -13.55 10.37 -5.35
C LYS A 113 -13.44 9.07 -4.54
N LEU A 114 -13.02 7.96 -5.16
CA LEU A 114 -12.88 6.67 -4.47
C LEU A 114 -11.76 6.73 -3.42
N TYR A 115 -10.66 7.42 -3.74
CA TYR A 115 -9.54 7.59 -2.82
C TYR A 115 -9.95 8.34 -1.54
N ASP A 116 -10.76 9.40 -1.68
CA ASP A 116 -11.26 10.21 -0.57
C ASP A 116 -12.47 9.58 0.15
N PHE A 117 -13.12 8.57 -0.46
CA PHE A 117 -14.29 7.93 0.12
C PHE A 117 -13.91 7.05 1.32
N CYS A 118 -14.62 7.23 2.44
CA CYS A 118 -14.46 6.42 3.64
C CYS A 118 -15.44 5.24 3.63
N VAL A 119 -14.91 4.01 3.60
CA VAL A 119 -15.73 2.79 3.60
C VAL A 119 -15.84 2.23 5.02
N GLY A 120 -17.07 1.99 5.49
CA GLY A 120 -17.33 1.26 6.74
C GLY A 120 -17.66 -0.21 6.47
N ILE A 121 -17.03 -1.15 7.17
CA ILE A 121 -17.31 -2.60 7.07
C ILE A 121 -17.46 -3.19 8.47
N ALA A 122 -18.63 -3.77 8.75
CA ALA A 122 -18.93 -4.47 9.99
C ALA A 122 -19.00 -5.98 9.74
N GLY A 123 -18.07 -6.72 10.35
CA GLY A 123 -17.82 -8.14 10.11
C GLY A 123 -16.84 -8.36 8.96
N LEU A 124 -15.78 -9.12 9.23
CA LEU A 124 -14.66 -9.36 8.31
C LEU A 124 -14.53 -10.83 7.93
N SER A 125 -15.59 -11.63 8.07
CA SER A 125 -15.65 -12.94 7.43
C SER A 125 -15.80 -12.78 5.92
N ILE A 126 -16.98 -12.40 5.43
CA ILE A 126 -17.17 -12.03 4.01
C ILE A 126 -16.60 -10.63 3.73
N GLY A 127 -16.70 -9.72 4.71
CA GLY A 127 -16.26 -8.33 4.57
C GLY A 127 -14.76 -8.18 4.30
N ASN A 128 -13.93 -9.16 4.65
CA ASN A 128 -12.51 -9.17 4.31
C ASN A 128 -12.30 -9.04 2.79
N MET A 129 -12.96 -9.88 1.99
CA MET A 129 -12.82 -9.87 0.53
C MET A 129 -13.29 -8.53 -0.05
N ILE A 130 -14.37 -7.96 0.47
CA ILE A 130 -14.89 -6.65 0.05
C ILE A 130 -13.85 -5.56 0.35
N ALA A 131 -13.32 -5.51 1.57
CA ALA A 131 -12.33 -4.52 1.99
C ALA A 131 -11.08 -4.57 1.09
N VAL A 132 -10.55 -5.77 0.87
CA VAL A 132 -9.37 -6.02 0.04
C VAL A 132 -9.64 -5.66 -1.43
N SER A 133 -10.79 -6.05 -1.98
CA SER A 133 -11.18 -5.69 -3.35
C SER A 133 -11.32 -4.18 -3.55
N LEU A 134 -11.81 -3.44 -2.55
CA LEU A 134 -11.89 -1.98 -2.61
C LEU A 134 -10.50 -1.34 -2.51
N ALA A 135 -9.60 -1.88 -1.68
CA ALA A 135 -8.21 -1.41 -1.62
C ALA A 135 -7.46 -1.61 -2.97
N TYR A 136 -7.72 -2.72 -3.68
CA TYR A 136 -7.22 -2.91 -5.05
C TYR A 136 -7.76 -1.86 -6.04
N GLN A 137 -8.98 -1.37 -5.84
CA GLN A 137 -9.59 -0.32 -6.66
C GLN A 137 -9.15 1.11 -6.28
N GLY A 138 -8.28 1.26 -5.28
CA GLY A 138 -7.69 2.55 -4.90
C GLY A 138 -8.46 3.33 -3.85
N PHE A 139 -9.40 2.70 -3.14
CA PHE A 139 -9.89 3.25 -1.87
C PHE A 139 -8.78 3.22 -0.83
N SER A 140 -8.63 4.30 -0.07
CA SER A 140 -7.53 4.43 0.91
C SER A 140 -8.02 4.55 2.36
N THR A 141 -9.30 4.85 2.61
CA THR A 141 -9.83 5.07 3.97
C THR A 141 -10.87 4.04 4.36
N PHE A 142 -10.63 3.31 5.45
CA PHE A 142 -11.53 2.25 5.95
C PHE A 142 -11.80 2.35 7.45
N LYS A 143 -13.07 2.18 7.84
CA LYS A 143 -13.53 1.95 9.21
C LYS A 143 -13.93 0.47 9.32
N LEU A 144 -13.11 -0.37 9.95
CA LEU A 144 -13.30 -1.82 10.02
C LEU A 144 -13.72 -2.25 11.43
N ALA A 145 -14.78 -3.03 11.56
CA ALA A 145 -15.26 -3.54 12.85
C ALA A 145 -15.38 -5.05 12.85
N GLU A 146 -14.75 -5.70 13.82
CA GLU A 146 -14.70 -7.16 13.95
C GLU A 146 -14.21 -7.53 15.35
N LEU A 147 -14.73 -8.63 15.88
CA LEU A 147 -14.43 -9.16 17.22
C LEU A 147 -13.80 -10.56 17.17
N ASP A 148 -13.97 -11.29 16.07
CA ASP A 148 -13.56 -12.69 15.96
C ASP A 148 -12.10 -12.87 15.54
N THR A 149 -11.59 -14.06 15.86
CA THR A 149 -10.35 -14.62 15.31
C THR A 149 -10.64 -15.51 14.10
N LEU A 150 -9.62 -15.80 13.31
CA LEU A 150 -9.70 -16.68 12.15
C LEU A 150 -9.81 -18.14 12.58
N GLU A 151 -10.87 -18.79 12.14
CA GLU A 151 -11.06 -20.24 12.30
C GLU A 151 -10.88 -20.97 10.96
N THR A 152 -10.62 -22.28 11.01
CA THR A 152 -10.44 -23.13 9.81
C THR A 152 -11.63 -23.06 8.86
N THR A 153 -12.85 -22.99 9.40
CA THR A 153 -14.10 -22.87 8.63
C THR A 153 -14.21 -21.56 7.85
N ASN A 154 -13.35 -20.58 8.12
CA ASN A 154 -13.33 -19.29 7.43
C ASN A 154 -12.34 -19.27 6.26
N LEU A 155 -11.42 -20.22 6.17
CA LEU A 155 -10.40 -20.29 5.11
C LEU A 155 -10.98 -20.49 3.71
N ASN A 156 -12.24 -20.91 3.59
CA ASN A 156 -12.94 -20.98 2.30
C ASN A 156 -13.30 -19.61 1.70
N ARG A 157 -13.16 -18.50 2.45
CA ARG A 157 -13.57 -17.15 2.01
C ARG A 157 -12.68 -16.01 2.47
N ILE A 158 -11.88 -16.20 3.52
CA ILE A 158 -10.81 -15.26 3.91
C ILE A 158 -9.52 -15.72 3.24
N ARG A 159 -8.96 -14.90 2.36
CA ARG A 159 -7.77 -15.24 1.54
C ARG A 159 -6.48 -15.14 2.35
N THR A 160 -6.21 -16.12 3.20
CA THR A 160 -4.95 -16.25 3.95
C THR A 160 -4.52 -17.70 4.08
N GLY A 161 -3.27 -17.93 4.51
CA GLY A 161 -2.73 -19.27 4.75
C GLY A 161 -3.08 -19.84 6.12
N ILE A 162 -2.91 -21.16 6.28
CA ILE A 162 -3.15 -21.88 7.55
C ILE A 162 -2.33 -21.31 8.73
N GLY A 163 -1.18 -20.70 8.45
CA GLY A 163 -0.34 -20.04 9.45
C GLY A 163 -1.00 -18.82 10.14
N SER A 164 -2.13 -18.34 9.63
CA SER A 164 -2.89 -17.23 10.23
C SER A 164 -4.02 -17.67 11.16
N LEU A 165 -4.25 -18.97 11.35
CA LEU A 165 -5.29 -19.46 12.25
C LEU A 165 -5.09 -18.92 13.68
N GLY A 166 -6.18 -18.52 14.33
CA GLY A 166 -6.15 -17.88 15.65
C GLY A 166 -5.79 -16.39 15.65
N MET A 167 -5.29 -15.83 14.54
CA MET A 167 -5.10 -14.38 14.43
C MET A 167 -6.44 -13.66 14.35
N ARG A 168 -6.52 -12.42 14.85
CA ARG A 168 -7.73 -11.59 14.71
C ARG A 168 -8.00 -11.30 13.25
N LYS A 169 -9.25 -11.50 12.79
CA LYS A 169 -9.65 -11.23 11.39
C LYS A 169 -9.41 -9.77 10.99
N ILE A 170 -9.54 -8.84 11.94
CA ILE A 170 -9.25 -7.42 11.73
C ILE A 170 -7.77 -7.13 11.47
N ASP A 171 -6.87 -7.86 12.13
CA ASP A 171 -5.43 -7.69 11.92
C ASP A 171 -5.03 -8.25 10.55
N ILE A 172 -5.55 -9.42 10.17
CA ILE A 172 -5.33 -10.01 8.84
C ILE A 172 -5.78 -9.04 7.75
N THR A 173 -7.01 -8.52 7.87
CA THR A 173 -7.56 -7.58 6.88
C THR A 173 -6.74 -6.29 6.81
N ALA A 174 -6.33 -5.76 7.96
CA ALA A 174 -5.49 -4.56 8.00
C ALA A 174 -4.12 -4.79 7.34
N GLN A 175 -3.46 -5.94 7.59
CA GLN A 175 -2.19 -6.30 6.96
C GLN A 175 -2.33 -6.36 5.44
N GLN A 176 -3.35 -7.06 4.95
CA GLN A 176 -3.63 -7.16 3.51
C GLN A 176 -3.85 -5.78 2.88
N ILE A 177 -4.63 -4.90 3.53
CA ILE A 177 -4.87 -3.55 3.00
C ILE A 177 -3.56 -2.75 2.99
N TYR A 178 -2.73 -2.81 4.02
CA TYR A 178 -1.44 -2.11 4.04
C TYR A 178 -0.42 -2.66 3.03
N GLU A 179 -0.43 -3.96 2.75
CA GLU A 179 0.41 -4.56 1.70
C GLU A 179 -0.01 -4.11 0.30
N ILE A 180 -1.28 -3.71 0.16
CA ILE A 180 -1.87 -3.17 -1.06
C ILE A 180 -1.63 -1.66 -1.15
N ASP A 181 -2.04 -0.88 -0.15
CA ASP A 181 -1.80 0.55 -0.01
C ASP A 181 -1.14 0.83 1.35
N PRO A 182 0.19 1.00 1.40
CA PRO A 182 0.90 1.25 2.66
C PRO A 182 0.48 2.56 3.33
N HIS A 183 -0.11 3.48 2.57
CA HIS A 183 -0.56 4.78 3.05
C HIS A 183 -2.04 4.80 3.46
N ALA A 184 -2.72 3.65 3.44
CA ALA A 184 -4.13 3.54 3.81
C ALA A 184 -4.41 4.05 5.24
N LYS A 185 -5.55 4.71 5.41
CA LYS A 185 -6.06 5.20 6.69
C LYS A 185 -7.07 4.21 7.26
N LEU A 186 -6.61 3.36 8.17
CA LEU A 186 -7.46 2.37 8.83
C LEU A 186 -7.86 2.80 10.24
N TYR A 187 -9.16 2.77 10.49
CA TYR A 187 -9.79 2.93 11.81
C TYR A 187 -10.34 1.57 12.24
N LEU A 188 -9.74 0.97 13.27
CA LEU A 188 -10.02 -0.41 13.66
C LEU A 188 -10.86 -0.48 14.94
N PHE A 189 -12.06 -1.02 14.83
CA PHE A 189 -13.00 -1.27 15.92
C PHE A 189 -12.90 -2.74 16.36
N ASN A 190 -11.79 -3.07 17.04
CA ASN A 190 -11.43 -4.44 17.47
C ASN A 190 -12.39 -5.08 18.50
N ARG A 191 -13.40 -4.33 18.97
CA ARG A 191 -14.42 -4.80 19.93
C ARG A 191 -15.83 -4.74 19.31
N GLY A 192 -15.90 -4.75 17.98
CA GLY A 192 -17.12 -4.53 17.22
C GLY A 192 -17.67 -3.09 17.32
N LEU A 193 -18.81 -2.88 16.67
CA LEU A 193 -19.54 -1.62 16.75
C LEU A 193 -20.39 -1.57 18.03
N LYS A 194 -20.34 -0.44 18.71
CA LYS A 194 -21.16 -0.10 19.87
C LYS A 194 -21.78 1.27 19.64
N LYS A 195 -22.94 1.55 20.23
CA LYS A 195 -23.64 2.84 20.09
C LYS A 195 -22.75 4.07 20.37
N ASN A 196 -21.73 3.92 21.20
CA ASN A 196 -20.84 5.01 21.62
C ASN A 196 -19.51 5.11 20.85
N ASN A 197 -19.15 4.13 20.02
CA ASN A 197 -17.89 4.13 19.28
C ASN A 197 -18.06 4.42 17.78
N PHE A 198 -19.29 4.60 17.31
CA PHE A 198 -19.59 4.99 15.94
C PHE A 198 -20.05 6.45 15.89
N LYS A 199 -19.16 7.34 15.43
CA LYS A 199 -19.49 8.72 15.05
C LYS A 199 -18.93 9.00 13.65
N ASN A 200 -19.65 9.83 12.88
CA ASN A 200 -19.28 10.19 11.51
C ASN A 200 -17.92 10.89 11.48
#